data_AF-A0A4S8L4E9-F1
#
_entry.id   AF-A0A4S8L4E9-F1
#
_cell.length_a   1.000
_cell.length_b   1.000
_cell.length_c   1.000
_cell.angle_alpha   90.00
_cell.angle_beta   90.00
_cell.angle_gamma   90.00
#
_symmetry.space_group_name_H-M   'P 1'
#
loop_
_entity.id
_entity.type
_entity.pdbx_description
1 polymer ?
#
loop_
_entity_poly.entity_id
_entity_poly.type
_entity_poly.pdbx_seq_one_letter_code
_entity_poly.pdbx_strand_id
1 'polypeptide(L)' 'EQADAVIIGSGISGALTAYSLLTSSKVPKSVVMLEAREACSGASGRNAGHCRPDAF' A
#
# COMPACT_ATOMS: atom_id res chain seq x y z
N GLU A 1 6.44 11.67 18.46
CA GLU A 1 6.02 11.35 17.08
C GLU A 1 4.54 11.00 17.01
N GLN A 2 3.82 11.57 16.03
CA GLN A 2 2.41 11.29 15.71
C GLN A 2 2.25 11.25 14.19
N ALA A 3 1.33 10.43 13.68
CA ALA A 3 0.94 10.38 12.27
C ALA A 3 -0.59 10.29 12.16
N ASP A 4 -1.17 10.93 11.15
CA ASP A 4 -2.62 10.90 10.91
C ASP A 4 -3.07 9.53 10.37
N ALA A 5 -2.20 8.85 9.62
CA ALA A 5 -2.42 7.49 9.13
C ALA A 5 -1.12 6.67 9.15
N VAL A 6 -1.24 5.41 9.56
CA VAL A 6 -0.16 4.42 9.52
C VAL A 6 -0.62 3.22 8.72
N ILE A 7 0.15 2.86 7.68
CA ILE A 7 -0.09 1.70 6.82
C ILE A 7 0.95 0.64 7.16
N ILE A 8 0.49 -0.58 7.49
CA ILE A 8 1.37 -1.72 7.78
C ILE A 8 1.35 -2.66 6.57
N GLY A 9 2.51 -2.75 5.90
CA GLY A 9 2.71 -3.52 4.68
C GLY A 9 2.74 -2.65 3.43
N SER A 10 3.76 -2.89 2.59
CA SER A 10 4.02 -2.15 1.34
C SER A 10 3.62 -2.90 0.07
N GLY A 11 2.82 -3.97 0.20
CA GLY A 11 2.26 -4.67 -0.95
C GLY A 11 1.28 -3.79 -1.75
N ILE A 12 0.75 -4.32 -2.85
CA ILE A 12 -0.13 -3.60 -3.78
C ILE A 12 -1.32 -2.93 -3.07
N SER A 13 -1.92 -3.59 -2.07
CA SER A 13 -3.02 -3.03 -1.29
C SER A 13 -2.56 -1.85 -0.43
N GLY A 14 -1.42 -1.95 0.26
CA GLY A 14 -0.88 -0.86 1.07
C GLY A 14 -0.45 0.34 0.22
N ALA A 15 0.16 0.08 -0.92
CA ALA A 15 0.50 1.10 -1.92
C ALA A 15 -0.76 1.79 -2.47
N LEU A 16 -1.80 1.03 -2.81
CA LEU A 16 -3.09 1.58 -3.26
C LEU A 16 -3.75 2.42 -2.16
N THR A 17 -3.74 1.97 -0.91
CA THR A 17 -4.27 2.76 0.22
C THR A 17 -3.53 4.09 0.37
N ALA A 18 -2.19 4.07 0.33
CA ALA A 18 -1.39 5.29 0.40
C ALA A 18 -1.73 6.24 -0.76
N TYR A 19 -1.80 5.71 -1.98
CA TYR A 19 -2.19 6.47 -3.17
C TYR A 19 -3.58 7.11 -2.98
N SER A 20 -4.59 6.33 -2.61
CA SER A 20 -5.95 6.83 -2.40
C SER A 20 -6.03 7.92 -1.34
N LEU A 21 -5.26 7.83 -0.24
CA LEU A 21 -5.19 8.88 0.78
C LEU A 21 -4.58 10.16 0.21
N LEU A 22 -3.47 10.03 -0.51
CA LEU A 22 -2.71 11.15 -1.07
C LEU A 22 -3.41 11.83 -2.25
N THR A 23 -4.28 11.13 -2.98
CA THR A 23 -5.06 11.68 -4.08
C THR A 23 -6.51 12.02 -3.72
N SER A 24 -6.91 11.82 -2.47
CA SER A 24 -8.26 12.19 -2.01
C SER A 24 -8.40 13.71 -1.90
N SER A 25 -9.65 14.21 -1.86
CA SER A 25 -9.93 15.63 -1.60
C SER A 25 -9.54 16.07 -0.18
N LYS A 26 -9.30 15.12 0.74
CA LYS A 26 -8.90 15.36 2.13
C LYS A 26 -7.61 14.60 2.44
N VAL A 27 -6.51 15.11 1.92
CA VAL A 27 -5.18 14.52 2.13
C VAL A 27 -4.79 14.64 3.62
N PRO A 28 -4.40 13.54 4.28
CA PRO A 28 -3.84 13.58 5.64
C PRO A 28 -2.55 14.41 5.65
N LYS A 29 -2.24 15.09 6.76
CA LYS A 29 -1.00 15.89 6.87
C LYS A 29 0.23 14.99 6.95
N SER A 30 0.06 13.76 7.45
CA SER A 30 1.14 12.79 7.62
C SER A 30 0.64 11.36 7.38
N VAL A 31 1.35 10.63 6.52
CA VAL A 31 1.12 9.21 6.26
C VAL A 31 2.44 8.48 6.42
N VAL A 32 2.47 7.45 7.27
CA VAL A 32 3.65 6.60 7.48
C VAL A 32 3.33 5.20 6.95
N MET A 33 4.22 4.64 6.13
CA MET A 33 4.13 3.25 5.69
C MET A 33 5.30 2.45 6.28
N LEU A 34 4.99 1.33 6.92
CA LEU A 34 5.96 0.44 7.52
C LEU A 34 5.97 -0.90 6.78
N GLU A 35 7.16 -1.40 6.46
CA GLU A 35 7.38 -2.71 5.87
C GLU A 35 8.46 -3.43 6.68
N ALA A 36 8.26 -4.72 6.93
CA ALA A 36 9.18 -5.51 7.74
C ALA A 36 10.46 -5.90 6.98
N ARG A 37 10.42 -5.85 5.64
CA ARG A 37 11.52 -6.17 4.73
C ARG A 37 11.68 -5.04 3.70
N GLU A 38 11.68 -5.38 2.43
CA GLU A 38 11.72 -4.45 1.30
C GLU A 38 10.33 -4.23 0.72
N ALA A 39 10.18 -3.09 0.02
CA ALA A 39 8.96 -2.73 -0.68
C ALA A 39 8.48 -3.88 -1.59
N CYS A 40 7.20 -4.23 -1.52
CA CYS A 40 6.60 -5.31 -2.31
C CYS A 40 7.19 -6.73 -2.09
N SER A 41 8.05 -6.96 -1.09
CA SER A 41 8.71 -8.26 -0.84
C SER A 41 7.77 -9.45 -0.54
N GLY A 42 6.48 -9.18 -0.30
CA GLY A 42 5.43 -10.16 -0.02
C GLY A 42 4.81 -10.82 -1.25
N ALA A 43 3.50 -11.05 -1.18
CA ALA A 43 2.73 -11.64 -2.29
C ALA A 43 2.82 -10.80 -3.58
N SER A 44 2.85 -9.47 -3.45
CA SER A 44 2.85 -8.55 -4.59
C SER A 44 4.10 -8.68 -5.48
N GLY A 45 5.30 -8.80 -4.91
CA GLY A 45 6.53 -9.00 -5.68
C GLY A 45 6.73 -10.44 -6.17
N ARG A 46 5.95 -11.41 -5.64
CA ARG A 46 6.07 -12.84 -5.97
C ARG A 46 4.91 -13.39 -6.82
N ASN A 47 4.03 -12.53 -7.33
CA ASN A 47 2.91 -12.95 -8.19
C ASN A 47 3.26 -12.97 -9.70
N ALA A 48 4.53 -12.74 -10.06
CA ALA A 48 5.02 -12.65 -11.44
C ALA A 48 4.31 -11.57 -12.30
N GLY A 49 3.76 -10.52 -11.67
CA GLY A 49 3.03 -9.46 -12.35
C GLY A 49 1.59 -9.83 -12.74
N HIS A 50 1.08 -10.99 -12.30
CA HIS A 50 -0.28 -11.39 -12.60
C HIS A 50 -1.29 -10.61 -11.74
N CYS A 51 -2.07 -9.75 -12.39
CA CYS A 51 -3.31 -9.18 -11.87
C CYS A 51 -4.46 -9.63 -12.78
N ARG A 52 -4.91 -10.88 -12.61
CA ARG A 52 -6.08 -11.38 -13.35
C ARG A 52 -7.32 -11.29 -12.47
N PRO A 53 -8.43 -10.73 -12.96
CA PRO A 53 -9.72 -10.95 -12.31
C PRO A 53 -10.01 -12.45 -12.34
N ASP A 54 -10.69 -12.95 -11.32
CA ASP A 54 -11.17 -14.33 -11.33
C ASP A 54 -12.04 -14.55 -12.59
N ALA A 55 -11.85 -15.69 -13.25
CA ALA A 55 -12.48 -15.98 -14.53
C ALA A 55 -13.84 -16.68 -14.37
N PHE A 56 -14.31 -16.85 -13.13
CA PHE A 56 -15.53 -17.57 -12.77
C PHE A 56 -16.46 -16.71 -11.92
#